data_AF-A0A963AQE3-F1
#
_entry.id   AF-A0A963AQE3-F1
#
_cell.length_a   1.000
_cell.length_b   1.000
_cell.length_c   1.000
_cell.angle_alpha   90.00
_cell.angle_beta   90.00
_cell.angle_gamma   90.00
#
_symmetry.space_group_name_H-M   'P 1'
#
loop_
_entity.id
_entity.type
_entity.pdbx_description
1 polymer ?
#
loop_
_entity_poly.entity_id
_entity_poly.type
_entity_poly.pdbx_seq_one_letter_code
_entity_poly.pdbx_strand_id
1 'polypeptide(L)'
;MSDKGTNLKALFDGMLATLEGSIKSPPWRVRYQSGQWPEQRSAELEGLRQQLSLRRSDGQIKVAEGYDERRKEMLRVVEERRLRLEAYAGRTRQLVAAQADKFIVAGRVTDQASGVGLPNVKVSAFDMDRRQDDYLGNARTDALGYFRIEYSAADFRDHGEEPQPETYIQVLGEDGQVLYTSTKSFVQKAGEAQFVKVEMDGETLTRNLDAGRRIDASVKLRLDGIETRKRLLSTGAVAFMPSRPVTPATPATPAILATSVVRRDAAAGKTQV
;
A
#
# COMPACT_ATOMS: atom_id res chain seq x y z
N MET A 1 -65.55 17.28 -23.16
CA MET A 1 -66.03 16.29 -24.15
C MET A 1 -64.85 15.42 -24.53
N SER A 2 -64.78 14.26 -23.90
CA SER A 2 -64.84 12.93 -24.56
C SER A 2 -63.50 12.58 -25.20
N ASP A 3 -62.61 11.94 -24.45
CA ASP A 3 -62.56 10.48 -24.20
C ASP A 3 -62.15 9.72 -25.46
N LYS A 4 -61.00 9.04 -25.38
CA LYS A 4 -60.89 7.60 -25.61
C LYS A 4 -59.45 7.15 -25.44
N GLY A 5 -59.25 6.37 -24.38
CA GLY A 5 -58.04 5.60 -24.13
C GLY A 5 -57.78 4.60 -25.25
N THR A 6 -56.55 4.62 -25.76
CA THR A 6 -56.08 3.63 -26.72
C THR A 6 -55.74 2.35 -25.97
N ASN A 7 -56.44 1.30 -26.37
CA ASN A 7 -56.54 0.00 -25.74
C ASN A 7 -55.26 -0.82 -25.93
N LEU A 8 -54.44 -0.94 -24.88
CA LEU A 8 -53.22 -1.77 -24.80
C LEU A 8 -53.47 -3.27 -25.10
N LYS A 9 -54.73 -3.70 -25.15
CA LYS A 9 -55.12 -5.06 -25.54
C LYS A 9 -54.92 -5.34 -27.05
N ALA A 10 -55.05 -4.32 -27.91
CA ALA A 10 -54.91 -4.50 -29.37
C ALA A 10 -53.45 -4.67 -29.82
N LEU A 11 -52.49 -4.16 -29.06
CA LEU A 11 -51.05 -4.37 -29.31
C LEU A 11 -50.56 -5.75 -28.82
N PHE A 12 -51.26 -6.36 -27.86
CA PHE A 12 -50.92 -7.70 -27.36
C PHE A 12 -51.50 -8.82 -28.24
N ASP A 13 -52.71 -8.63 -28.78
CA ASP A 13 -53.37 -9.65 -29.61
C ASP A 13 -52.73 -9.79 -31.01
N GLY A 14 -52.01 -8.76 -31.51
CA GLY A 14 -51.24 -8.84 -32.77
C GLY A 14 -49.90 -9.57 -32.67
N MET A 15 -49.33 -9.69 -31.47
CA MET A 15 -48.01 -10.33 -31.27
C MET A 15 -48.12 -11.85 -31.04
N LEU A 16 -49.32 -12.36 -30.74
CA LEU A 16 -49.59 -13.80 -30.57
C LEU A 16 -49.97 -14.52 -31.87
N ALA A 17 -50.37 -13.80 -32.92
CA ALA A 17 -50.78 -14.41 -34.20
C ALA A 17 -49.61 -14.73 -35.17
N THR A 18 -48.35 -14.49 -34.76
CA THR A 18 -47.15 -14.82 -35.58
C THR A 18 -46.36 -16.00 -35.00
N LEU A 19 -46.94 -16.76 -34.06
CA LEU A 19 -46.30 -17.91 -33.39
C LEU A 19 -47.17 -19.18 -33.37
N GLU A 20 -48.04 -19.38 -34.36
CA GLU A 20 -48.78 -20.65 -34.54
C GLU A 20 -48.29 -21.51 -35.73
N GLY A 21 -47.13 -21.18 -36.31
CA GLY A 21 -46.47 -22.02 -37.30
C GLY A 21 -45.23 -22.70 -36.72
N SER A 22 -45.33 -23.99 -36.38
CA SER A 22 -44.20 -24.90 -36.11
C SER A 22 -43.61 -24.94 -34.69
N ILE A 23 -44.41 -25.39 -33.71
CA ILE A 23 -43.86 -26.08 -32.53
C ILE A 23 -44.03 -27.59 -32.76
N LYS A 24 -42.96 -28.24 -33.25
CA LYS A 24 -42.81 -29.69 -33.11
C LYS A 24 -42.79 -29.99 -31.62
N SER A 25 -43.72 -30.83 -31.16
CA SER A 25 -43.78 -31.29 -29.77
C SER A 25 -42.41 -31.88 -29.36
N PRO A 26 -41.90 -31.59 -28.15
CA PRO A 26 -40.70 -32.23 -27.66
C PRO A 26 -40.91 -33.76 -27.49
N PRO A 27 -39.87 -34.58 -27.71
CA PRO A 27 -40.00 -36.03 -27.89
C PRO A 27 -40.32 -36.84 -26.62
N TRP A 28 -40.60 -36.22 -25.47
CA TRP A 28 -40.91 -36.95 -24.23
C TRP A 28 -42.42 -37.07 -23.98
N ARG A 29 -43.24 -37.35 -25.00
CA ARG A 29 -44.66 -37.67 -24.77
C ARG A 29 -44.80 -39.16 -24.48
N VAL A 30 -44.61 -39.55 -23.22
CA VAL A 30 -44.87 -40.91 -22.73
C VAL A 30 -46.38 -41.18 -22.84
N ARG A 31 -46.80 -42.14 -23.68
CA ARG A 31 -48.18 -42.65 -23.67
C ARG A 31 -48.37 -43.46 -22.40
N TYR A 32 -49.32 -43.07 -21.57
CA TYR A 32 -49.72 -43.84 -20.39
C TYR A 32 -50.67 -44.95 -20.82
N GLN A 33 -50.27 -46.21 -20.61
CA GLN A 33 -51.21 -47.32 -20.51
C GLN A 33 -51.73 -47.36 -19.07
N SER A 34 -53.04 -47.22 -18.91
CA SER A 34 -53.74 -47.38 -17.63
C SER A 34 -53.69 -48.84 -17.19
N GLY A 35 -53.10 -49.14 -16.04
CA GLY A 35 -53.27 -50.47 -15.44
C GLY A 35 -52.25 -50.95 -14.40
N GLN A 36 -51.10 -50.28 -14.23
CA GLN A 36 -50.17 -50.57 -13.15
C GLN A 36 -49.78 -49.26 -12.47
N TRP A 37 -49.55 -49.26 -11.16
CA TRP A 37 -48.75 -48.36 -10.31
C TRP A 37 -49.46 -48.13 -8.96
N PRO A 38 -48.78 -48.41 -7.82
CA PRO A 38 -48.03 -47.33 -7.17
C PRO A 38 -46.60 -47.63 -6.65
N GLU A 39 -46.22 -48.85 -6.27
CA GLU A 39 -45.04 -49.06 -5.39
C GLU A 39 -43.65 -48.96 -6.03
N GLN A 40 -43.46 -49.47 -7.25
CA GLN A 40 -42.13 -49.41 -7.90
C GLN A 40 -41.77 -47.96 -8.35
N ARG A 41 -42.76 -47.08 -8.56
CA ARG A 41 -42.56 -45.69 -9.06
C ARG A 41 -42.26 -44.76 -7.91
N SER A 42 -42.82 -45.02 -6.73
CA SER A 42 -42.41 -44.34 -5.52
C SER A 42 -40.93 -44.59 -5.24
N ALA A 43 -40.46 -45.85 -5.35
CA ALA A 43 -39.05 -46.17 -5.17
C ALA A 43 -38.13 -45.47 -6.19
N GLU A 44 -38.53 -45.43 -7.46
CA GLU A 44 -37.76 -44.76 -8.54
C GLU A 44 -37.72 -43.24 -8.36
N LEU A 45 -38.85 -42.62 -7.98
CA LEU A 45 -38.94 -41.19 -7.68
C LEU A 45 -38.18 -40.81 -6.41
N GLU A 46 -38.14 -41.69 -5.42
CA GLU A 46 -37.42 -41.51 -4.16
C GLU A 46 -35.91 -41.63 -4.38
N GLY A 47 -35.47 -42.56 -5.24
CA GLY A 47 -34.08 -42.64 -5.72
C GLY A 47 -33.63 -41.40 -6.49
N LEU A 48 -34.47 -40.87 -7.40
CA LEU A 48 -34.21 -39.62 -8.12
C LEU A 48 -34.17 -38.40 -7.18
N ARG A 49 -35.05 -38.35 -6.16
CA ARG A 49 -35.02 -37.31 -5.12
C ARG A 49 -33.76 -37.36 -4.29
N GLN A 50 -33.30 -38.56 -3.89
CA GLN A 50 -32.03 -38.74 -3.18
C GLN A 50 -30.82 -38.31 -4.04
N GLN A 51 -30.77 -38.70 -5.32
CA GLN A 51 -29.69 -38.28 -6.23
C GLN A 51 -29.64 -36.76 -6.44
N LEU A 52 -30.79 -36.10 -6.60
CA LEU A 52 -30.85 -34.64 -6.75
C LEU A 52 -30.48 -33.91 -5.45
N SER A 53 -30.84 -34.47 -4.30
CA SER A 53 -30.42 -33.97 -2.98
C SER A 53 -28.90 -34.05 -2.83
N LEU A 54 -28.29 -35.18 -3.18
CA LEU A 54 -26.83 -35.40 -3.13
C LEU A 54 -26.07 -34.47 -4.10
N ARG A 55 -26.57 -34.27 -5.32
CA ARG A 55 -25.96 -33.29 -6.25
C ARG A 55 -26.08 -31.85 -5.74
N ARG A 56 -27.18 -31.49 -5.07
CA ARG A 56 -27.31 -30.18 -4.42
C ARG A 56 -26.34 -30.03 -3.25
N SER A 57 -26.21 -31.05 -2.40
CA SER A 57 -25.27 -31.01 -1.28
C SER A 57 -23.83 -30.94 -1.76
N ASP A 58 -23.44 -31.74 -2.76
CA ASP A 58 -22.08 -31.73 -3.33
C ASP A 58 -21.77 -30.38 -3.99
N GLY A 59 -22.75 -29.80 -4.69
CA GLY A 59 -22.64 -28.46 -5.25
C GLY A 59 -22.49 -27.39 -4.17
N GLN A 60 -23.25 -27.48 -3.07
CA GLN A 60 -23.15 -26.57 -1.93
C GLN A 60 -21.82 -26.72 -1.18
N ILE A 61 -21.32 -27.94 -1.00
CA ILE A 61 -20.03 -28.22 -0.36
C ILE A 61 -18.89 -27.65 -1.22
N LYS A 62 -18.88 -27.90 -2.53
CA LYS A 62 -17.84 -27.34 -3.43
C LYS A 62 -17.85 -25.82 -3.49
N VAL A 63 -19.04 -25.21 -3.43
CA VAL A 63 -19.16 -23.76 -3.35
C VAL A 63 -18.61 -23.25 -2.01
N ALA A 64 -18.97 -23.89 -0.89
CA ALA A 64 -18.47 -23.55 0.44
C ALA A 64 -16.94 -23.71 0.58
N GLU A 65 -16.36 -24.81 0.08
CA GLU A 65 -14.91 -25.03 0.04
C GLU A 65 -14.20 -23.95 -0.81
N GLY A 66 -14.76 -23.62 -1.98
CA GLY A 66 -14.24 -22.52 -2.80
C GLY A 66 -14.39 -21.15 -2.14
N TYR A 67 -15.34 -20.96 -1.23
CA TYR A 67 -15.47 -19.76 -0.40
C TYR A 67 -14.39 -19.72 0.69
N ASP A 68 -14.16 -20.84 1.37
CA ASP A 68 -13.15 -20.91 2.43
C ASP A 68 -11.73 -20.71 1.90
N GLU A 69 -11.38 -21.27 0.74
CA GLU A 69 -10.05 -21.05 0.14
C GLU A 69 -9.84 -19.60 -0.33
N ARG A 70 -10.84 -18.98 -0.97
CA ARG A 70 -10.75 -17.54 -1.33
C ARG A 70 -10.68 -16.64 -0.11
N ARG A 71 -11.39 -16.99 0.96
CA ARG A 71 -11.37 -16.27 2.23
C ARG A 71 -10.00 -16.36 2.91
N LYS A 72 -9.38 -17.55 2.94
CA LYS A 72 -8.01 -17.76 3.43
C LYS A 72 -6.99 -16.92 2.66
N GLU A 73 -7.06 -16.95 1.32
CA GLU A 73 -6.13 -16.16 0.49
C GLU A 73 -6.32 -14.66 0.71
N MET A 74 -7.56 -14.19 0.81
CA MET A 74 -7.83 -12.77 1.06
C MET A 74 -7.35 -12.32 2.45
N LEU A 75 -7.45 -13.18 3.47
CA LEU A 75 -6.87 -12.92 4.79
C LEU A 75 -5.34 -12.85 4.73
N ARG A 76 -4.68 -13.71 3.95
CA ARG A 76 -3.23 -13.67 3.73
C ARG A 76 -2.80 -12.33 3.12
N VAL A 77 -3.47 -11.89 2.06
CA VAL A 77 -3.18 -10.61 1.40
C VAL A 77 -3.40 -9.41 2.33
N VAL A 78 -4.46 -9.45 3.15
CA VAL A 78 -4.76 -8.40 4.13
C VAL A 78 -3.67 -8.34 5.22
N GLU A 79 -3.25 -9.50 5.74
CA GLU A 79 -2.21 -9.59 6.76
C GLU A 79 -0.84 -9.16 6.22
N GLU A 80 -0.45 -9.63 5.02
CA GLU A 80 0.79 -9.18 4.37
C GLU A 80 0.83 -7.66 4.20
N ARG A 81 -0.31 -7.06 3.83
CA ARG A 81 -0.41 -5.61 3.69
C ARG A 81 -0.29 -4.88 5.03
N ARG A 82 -0.85 -5.45 6.11
CA ARG A 82 -0.68 -4.93 7.47
C ARG A 82 0.78 -4.97 7.89
N LEU A 83 1.43 -6.13 7.75
CA LEU A 83 2.84 -6.31 8.09
C LEU A 83 3.77 -5.35 7.34
N ARG A 84 3.48 -5.07 6.06
CA ARG A 84 4.24 -4.03 5.30
C ARG A 84 4.08 -2.64 5.89
N LEU A 85 2.87 -2.26 6.33
CA LEU A 85 2.62 -0.94 6.94
C LEU A 85 3.23 -0.85 8.35
N GLU A 86 3.17 -1.93 9.13
CA GLU A 86 3.83 -2.01 10.44
C GLU A 86 5.36 -1.96 10.32
N ALA A 87 5.93 -2.69 9.36
CA ALA A 87 7.36 -2.63 9.06
C ALA A 87 7.80 -1.24 8.56
N TYR A 88 6.93 -0.55 7.81
CA TYR A 88 7.14 0.84 7.42
C TYR A 88 7.18 1.77 8.66
N ALA A 89 6.32 1.54 9.66
CA ALA A 89 6.33 2.29 10.92
C ALA A 89 7.56 1.96 11.81
N GLY A 90 8.06 0.71 11.79
CA GLY A 90 9.16 0.21 12.63
C GLY A 90 10.55 0.15 11.97
N ARG A 91 10.80 0.95 10.92
CA ARG A 91 11.95 0.81 10.00
C ARG A 91 13.36 1.04 10.61
N THR A 92 13.47 1.50 11.86
CA THR A 92 14.73 1.92 12.51
C THR A 92 15.93 0.99 12.28
N ARG A 93 15.77 -0.33 12.46
CA ARG A 93 16.90 -1.28 12.34
C ARG A 93 17.51 -1.33 10.94
N GLN A 94 16.69 -1.23 9.90
CA GLN A 94 17.18 -1.28 8.51
C GLN A 94 17.91 0.01 8.12
N LEU A 95 17.49 1.16 8.67
CA LEU A 95 18.12 2.45 8.37
C LEU A 95 19.54 2.54 8.92
N VAL A 96 19.78 1.88 10.05
CA VAL A 96 21.04 1.98 10.81
C VAL A 96 22.06 0.93 10.36
N ALA A 97 21.69 -0.07 9.56
CA ALA A 97 22.64 -1.10 9.11
C ALA A 97 23.74 -0.52 8.20
N ALA A 98 25.00 -0.66 8.62
CA ALA A 98 26.20 -0.22 7.92
C ALA A 98 26.74 -1.24 6.92
N GLN A 99 27.29 -0.74 5.82
CA GLN A 99 28.15 -1.51 4.92
C GLN A 99 29.55 -1.61 5.53
N ALA A 100 30.28 -2.68 5.21
CA ALA A 100 31.61 -2.95 5.78
C ALA A 100 32.66 -1.97 5.20
N ASP A 101 32.71 -0.76 5.76
CA ASP A 101 33.58 0.40 5.44
C ASP A 101 32.84 1.77 5.57
N LYS A 102 31.54 1.76 5.85
CA LYS A 102 30.73 2.98 5.98
C LYS A 102 30.33 3.27 7.41
N PHE A 103 30.29 4.56 7.71
CA PHE A 103 29.64 5.11 8.88
C PHE A 103 28.25 5.61 8.49
N ILE A 104 27.30 5.49 9.41
CA ILE A 104 25.91 5.87 9.20
C ILE A 104 25.42 6.72 10.35
N VAL A 105 24.87 7.87 9.98
CA VAL A 105 23.96 8.63 10.84
C VAL A 105 22.57 8.52 10.25
N ALA A 106 21.72 7.77 10.92
CA ALA A 106 20.31 7.69 10.62
C ALA A 106 19.51 8.38 11.73
N GLY A 107 18.26 8.67 11.45
CA GLY A 107 17.41 9.26 12.46
C GLY A 107 16.00 9.49 11.98
N ARG A 108 15.22 10.14 12.83
CA ARG A 108 13.85 10.55 12.50
C ARG A 108 13.58 11.95 13.01
N VAL A 109 13.05 12.80 12.13
CA VAL A 109 12.59 14.14 12.46
C VAL A 109 11.08 14.11 12.65
N THR A 110 10.62 14.52 13.82
CA THR A 110 9.21 14.56 14.19
C THR A 110 8.84 15.91 14.78
N ASP A 111 7.59 16.31 14.53
CA ASP A 111 6.97 17.39 15.27
C ASP A 111 6.83 17.02 16.75
N GLN A 112 7.31 17.88 17.64
CA GLN A 112 7.30 17.63 19.08
C GLN A 112 5.87 17.56 19.63
N ALA A 113 4.93 18.34 19.09
CA ALA A 113 3.57 18.41 19.62
C ALA A 113 2.73 17.18 19.26
N SER A 114 2.81 16.71 18.01
CA SER A 114 1.97 15.62 17.49
C SER A 114 2.71 14.29 17.33
N GLY A 115 4.03 14.28 17.34
CA GLY A 115 4.86 13.10 17.03
C GLY A 115 4.84 12.71 15.54
N VAL A 116 4.20 13.50 14.69
CA VAL A 116 4.13 13.27 13.23
C VAL A 116 5.51 13.42 12.62
N GLY A 117 5.89 12.49 11.74
CA GLY A 117 7.13 12.58 10.99
C GLY A 117 7.11 13.76 10.03
N LEU A 118 8.20 14.54 9.99
CA LEU A 118 8.32 15.68 9.09
C LEU A 118 9.00 15.22 7.77
N PRO A 119 8.26 15.07 6.66
CA PRO A 119 8.81 14.61 5.40
C PRO A 119 9.59 15.69 4.66
N ASN A 120 10.52 15.28 3.78
CA ASN A 120 11.27 16.14 2.86
C ASN A 120 12.10 17.26 3.54
N VAL A 121 12.44 17.09 4.82
CA VAL A 121 13.26 18.02 5.60
C VAL A 121 14.73 17.74 5.34
N LYS A 122 15.55 18.79 5.13
CA LYS A 122 16.99 18.64 4.89
C LYS A 122 17.71 18.47 6.22
N VAL A 123 18.54 17.42 6.32
CA VAL A 123 19.39 17.12 7.47
C VAL A 123 20.83 17.03 6.99
N SER A 124 21.75 17.70 7.67
CA SER A 124 23.19 17.62 7.41
C SER A 124 23.91 17.05 8.63
N ALA A 125 24.94 16.23 8.40
CA ALA A 125 25.80 15.68 9.43
C ALA A 125 27.19 16.30 9.35
N PHE A 126 27.80 16.47 10.52
CA PHE A 126 29.10 17.08 10.69
C PHE A 126 29.90 16.29 11.71
N ASP A 127 31.21 16.19 11.50
CA ASP A 127 32.14 15.83 12.55
C ASP A 127 32.50 17.07 13.36
N MET A 128 32.65 16.93 14.66
CA MET A 128 33.03 18.03 15.52
C MET A 128 34.54 18.02 15.74
N ASP A 129 35.20 19.07 15.24
CA ASP A 129 36.63 19.23 15.40
C ASP A 129 36.96 20.47 16.22
N ARG A 130 38.16 20.47 16.82
CA ARG A 130 38.62 21.61 17.64
C ARG A 130 38.81 22.89 16.84
N ARG A 131 39.02 22.79 15.53
CA ARG A 131 39.34 23.93 14.65
C ARG A 131 38.21 24.26 13.68
N GLN A 132 37.72 23.27 12.94
CA GLN A 132 36.67 23.45 11.96
C GLN A 132 35.94 22.13 11.76
N ASP A 133 34.64 22.13 12.03
CA ASP A 133 33.79 20.95 11.88
C ASP A 133 33.77 20.45 10.41
N ASP A 134 34.10 19.17 10.21
CA ASP A 134 34.08 18.55 8.89
C ASP A 134 32.67 18.18 8.43
N TYR A 135 32.39 18.43 7.15
CA TYR A 135 31.09 18.12 6.57
C TYR A 135 31.01 16.66 6.12
N LEU A 136 30.15 15.87 6.77
CA LEU A 136 30.02 14.42 6.50
C LEU A 136 28.98 14.08 5.44
N GLY A 137 28.02 14.96 5.18
CA GLY A 137 26.98 14.73 4.18
C GLY A 137 25.61 15.29 4.55
N ASN A 138 24.62 15.09 3.66
CA ASN A 138 23.24 15.48 3.90
C ASN A 138 22.25 14.47 3.30
N ALA A 139 21.04 14.48 3.84
CA ALA A 139 19.91 13.73 3.32
C ALA A 139 18.60 14.52 3.47
N ARG A 140 17.56 14.10 2.77
CA ARG A 140 16.19 14.54 3.01
C ARG A 140 15.42 13.44 3.72
N THR A 141 14.56 13.83 4.65
CA THR A 141 13.68 12.87 5.34
C THR A 141 12.66 12.27 4.39
N ASP A 142 12.35 10.99 4.58
CA ASP A 142 11.32 10.27 3.85
C ASP A 142 9.91 10.67 4.30
N ALA A 143 8.88 10.03 3.73
CA ALA A 143 7.48 10.31 4.06
C ALA A 143 7.09 10.11 5.54
N LEU A 144 7.91 9.41 6.34
CA LEU A 144 7.70 9.22 7.78
C LEU A 144 8.68 10.03 8.65
N GLY A 145 9.47 10.90 8.04
CA GLY A 145 10.47 11.70 8.73
C GLY A 145 11.81 11.01 8.93
N TYR A 146 12.03 9.79 8.40
CA TYR A 146 13.31 9.10 8.56
C TYR A 146 14.38 9.60 7.58
N PHE A 147 15.62 9.70 8.02
CA PHE A 147 16.76 10.01 7.15
C PHE A 147 17.92 9.05 7.40
N ARG A 148 18.85 9.03 6.45
CA ARG A 148 20.08 8.23 6.49
C ARG A 148 21.17 8.94 5.72
N ILE A 149 22.29 9.16 6.38
CA ILE A 149 23.50 9.77 5.83
C ILE A 149 24.60 8.73 5.97
N GLU A 150 25.18 8.31 4.85
CA GLU A 150 26.37 7.46 4.82
C GLU A 150 27.59 8.32 4.54
N TYR A 151 28.68 8.04 5.26
CA TYR A 151 29.97 8.67 5.05
C TYR A 151 31.08 7.66 5.35
N SER A 152 32.33 8.02 5.08
CA SER A 152 33.50 7.16 5.17
C SER A 152 34.54 7.74 6.11
N ALA A 153 35.49 6.89 6.51
CA ALA A 153 36.65 7.33 7.27
C ALA A 153 37.45 8.46 6.60
N ALA A 154 37.42 8.57 5.28
CA ALA A 154 38.12 9.63 4.56
C ALA A 154 37.47 11.01 4.71
N ASP A 155 36.20 11.06 5.14
CA ASP A 155 35.44 12.31 5.25
C ASP A 155 35.68 13.05 6.59
N PHE A 156 36.43 12.43 7.51
CA PHE A 156 36.73 13.00 8.84
C PHE A 156 38.14 12.74 9.37
N ARG A 157 38.95 11.95 8.66
CA ARG A 157 40.33 11.68 9.09
C ARG A 157 41.28 12.73 8.53
N ASP A 158 41.32 13.87 9.18
CA ASP A 158 42.40 14.82 9.00
C ASP A 158 43.58 14.50 9.94
N HIS A 159 44.77 14.36 9.35
CA HIS A 159 46.07 14.49 10.04
C HIS A 159 46.34 13.57 11.25
N GLY A 160 45.76 12.37 11.28
CA GLY A 160 46.09 11.35 12.28
C GLY A 160 45.35 11.48 13.60
N GLU A 161 44.26 12.26 13.64
CA GLU A 161 43.29 12.21 14.73
C GLU A 161 42.42 10.93 14.68
N GLU A 162 41.69 10.68 15.77
CA GLU A 162 41.15 9.39 16.20
C GLU A 162 40.29 8.60 15.17
N PRO A 163 40.14 7.27 15.32
CA PRO A 163 39.47 6.43 14.32
C PRO A 163 37.93 6.63 14.22
N GLN A 164 37.32 7.46 15.07
CA GLN A 164 35.87 7.60 15.23
C GLN A 164 35.48 9.09 15.33
N PRO A 165 34.43 9.54 14.59
CA PRO A 165 33.99 10.93 14.58
C PRO A 165 33.14 11.29 15.80
N GLU A 166 33.18 12.56 16.22
CA GLU A 166 32.28 13.19 17.18
C GLU A 166 31.09 13.85 16.45
N THR A 167 30.17 13.01 15.95
CA THR A 167 29.13 13.47 15.04
C THR A 167 28.01 14.29 15.69
N TYR A 168 27.55 15.34 14.99
CA TYR A 168 26.28 16.00 15.25
C TYR A 168 25.51 16.26 13.95
N ILE A 169 24.24 16.62 14.07
CA ILE A 169 23.40 16.96 12.93
C ILE A 169 22.79 18.34 13.04
N GLN A 170 22.45 18.89 11.88
CA GLN A 170 21.63 20.09 11.74
C GLN A 170 20.43 19.81 10.84
N VAL A 171 19.27 20.32 11.26
CA VAL A 171 18.08 20.40 10.41
C VAL A 171 18.01 21.80 9.81
N LEU A 172 17.83 21.86 8.49
CA LEU A 172 17.83 23.11 7.75
C LEU A 172 16.44 23.43 7.19
N GLY A 173 16.11 24.72 7.20
CA GLY A 173 14.96 25.29 6.50
C GLY A 173 15.13 25.28 4.98
N GLU A 174 14.08 25.68 4.25
CA GLU A 174 14.10 25.76 2.77
C GLU A 174 15.16 26.74 2.25
N ASP A 175 15.43 27.80 3.01
CA ASP A 175 16.43 28.85 2.75
C ASP A 175 17.84 28.51 3.24
N GLY A 176 18.02 27.34 3.86
CA GLY A 176 19.30 26.91 4.42
C GLY A 176 19.58 27.42 5.84
N GLN A 177 18.63 28.09 6.49
CA GLN A 177 18.78 28.46 7.89
C GLN A 177 18.81 27.22 8.79
N VAL A 178 19.63 27.25 9.84
CA VAL A 178 19.69 26.15 10.83
C VAL A 178 18.50 26.30 11.77
N LEU A 179 17.57 25.36 11.72
CA LEU A 179 16.37 25.33 12.55
C LEU A 179 16.55 24.48 13.81
N TYR A 180 17.42 23.49 13.74
CA TYR A 180 17.76 22.62 14.85
C TYR A 180 19.21 22.16 14.72
N THR A 181 19.90 22.07 15.86
CA THR A 181 21.19 21.39 15.98
C THR A 181 21.02 20.36 17.09
N SER A 182 21.45 19.12 16.85
CA SER A 182 21.46 18.12 17.92
C SER A 182 22.43 18.53 19.02
N THR A 183 22.37 17.87 20.17
CA THR A 183 23.51 17.92 21.10
C THR A 183 24.78 17.60 20.34
N LYS A 184 25.79 18.45 20.46
CA LYS A 184 27.09 18.21 19.83
C LYS A 184 27.65 16.89 20.35
N SER A 185 28.14 16.04 19.45
CA SER A 185 28.61 14.70 19.76
C SER A 185 27.59 13.88 20.57
N PHE A 186 26.37 13.71 20.05
CA PHE A 186 25.30 12.94 20.74
C PHE A 186 25.71 11.48 21.03
N VAL A 187 26.77 10.99 20.39
CA VAL A 187 27.57 9.84 20.81
C VAL A 187 29.03 10.28 20.79
N GLN A 188 29.72 10.24 21.94
CA GLN A 188 31.16 10.46 21.99
C GLN A 188 31.85 9.32 21.23
N LYS A 189 32.54 9.67 20.13
CA LYS A 189 33.23 8.73 19.24
C LYS A 189 32.27 7.70 18.62
N ALA A 190 31.48 8.16 17.66
CA ALA A 190 30.48 7.35 16.99
C ALA A 190 31.12 6.13 16.28
N GLY A 191 30.52 4.95 16.49
CA GLY A 191 30.81 3.75 15.69
C GLY A 191 30.15 3.79 14.30
N GLU A 192 30.22 2.68 13.58
CA GLU A 192 29.73 2.56 12.18
C GLU A 192 28.26 2.93 11.97
N ALA A 193 27.43 2.92 13.00
CA ALA A 193 26.00 3.05 12.86
C ALA A 193 25.34 3.73 14.06
N GLN A 194 24.68 4.87 13.84
CA GLN A 194 24.01 5.64 14.89
C GLN A 194 22.58 6.04 14.49
N PHE A 195 21.70 6.13 15.49
CA PHE A 195 20.33 6.63 15.32
C PHE A 195 20.07 7.83 16.23
N VAL A 196 19.55 8.92 15.65
CA VAL A 196 19.16 10.11 16.41
C VAL A 196 17.66 10.40 16.27
N LYS A 197 17.02 10.70 17.40
CA LYS A 197 15.64 11.18 17.44
C LYS A 197 15.66 12.71 17.50
N VAL A 198 15.03 13.35 16.52
CA VAL A 198 14.90 14.81 16.45
C VAL A 198 13.45 15.19 16.69
N GLU A 199 13.21 15.89 17.78
CA GLU A 199 11.92 16.50 18.10
C GLU A 199 12.10 18.01 18.02
N MET A 200 11.29 18.66 17.19
CA MET A 200 11.35 20.11 16.99
C MET A 200 9.93 20.67 16.83
N ASP A 201 9.81 21.99 16.95
CA ASP A 201 8.56 22.68 16.64
C ASP A 201 8.29 22.59 15.13
N GLY A 202 7.35 21.72 14.73
CA GLY A 202 7.01 21.49 13.34
C GLY A 202 6.37 22.71 12.67
N GLU A 203 5.85 23.68 13.43
CA GLU A 203 5.25 24.89 12.87
C GLU A 203 6.29 25.78 12.17
N THR A 204 7.58 25.65 12.54
CA THR A 204 8.71 26.26 11.80
C THR A 204 8.87 25.71 10.37
N LEU A 205 8.27 24.55 10.09
CA LEU A 205 8.26 23.85 8.81
C LEU A 205 6.82 23.49 8.41
N THR A 206 5.92 24.47 8.45
CA THR A 206 4.46 24.27 8.28
C THR A 206 4.10 23.40 7.07
N ARG A 207 4.74 23.60 5.93
CA ARG A 207 4.51 22.80 4.71
C ARG A 207 4.83 21.32 4.91
N ASN A 208 5.95 21.03 5.57
CA ASN A 208 6.38 19.67 5.87
C ASN A 208 5.44 19.04 6.90
N LEU A 209 5.07 19.79 7.94
CA LEU A 209 4.11 19.35 8.95
C LEU A 209 2.74 18.99 8.34
N ASP A 210 2.20 19.83 7.46
CA ASP A 210 0.94 19.56 6.76
C ASP A 210 1.03 18.34 5.84
N ALA A 211 2.17 18.14 5.17
CA ALA A 211 2.42 16.93 4.40
C ALA A 211 2.47 15.70 5.32
N GLY A 212 3.18 15.77 6.43
CA GLY A 212 3.28 14.71 7.43
C GLY A 212 1.91 14.33 8.01
N ARG A 213 1.08 15.31 8.40
CA ARG A 213 -0.28 15.10 8.92
C ARG A 213 -1.17 14.38 7.91
N ARG A 214 -1.10 14.76 6.62
CA ARG A 214 -1.85 14.09 5.54
C ARG A 214 -1.40 12.64 5.32
N ILE A 215 -0.09 12.40 5.36
CA ILE A 215 0.47 11.05 5.22
C ILE A 215 0.04 10.18 6.40
N ASP A 216 0.19 10.67 7.63
CA ASP A 216 -0.20 9.96 8.86
C ASP A 216 -1.69 9.61 8.87
N ALA A 217 -2.55 10.57 8.54
CA ALA A 217 -3.99 10.34 8.41
C ALA A 217 -4.32 9.29 7.33
N SER A 218 -3.64 9.34 6.18
CA SER A 218 -3.82 8.33 5.13
C SER A 218 -3.36 6.95 5.56
N VAL A 219 -2.30 6.84 6.36
CA VAL A 219 -1.81 5.55 6.87
C VAL A 219 -2.80 4.97 7.87
N LYS A 220 -3.27 5.78 8.83
CA LYS A 220 -4.31 5.38 9.80
C LYS A 220 -5.57 4.88 9.12
N LEU A 221 -6.12 5.65 8.16
CA LEU A 221 -7.32 5.26 7.43
C LEU A 221 -7.15 3.92 6.69
N ARG A 222 -5.96 3.67 6.13
CA ARG A 222 -5.66 2.40 5.44
C ARG A 222 -5.56 1.24 6.42
N LEU A 223 -4.94 1.43 7.58
CA LEU A 223 -4.86 0.42 8.64
C LEU A 223 -6.25 0.07 9.17
N ASP A 224 -7.08 1.07 9.47
CA ASP A 224 -8.46 0.86 9.94
C ASP A 224 -9.30 0.10 8.90
N GLY A 225 -9.13 0.43 7.61
CA GLY A 225 -9.79 -0.28 6.52
C GLY A 225 -9.33 -1.74 6.38
N ILE A 226 -8.04 -2.01 6.62
CA ILE A 226 -7.46 -3.36 6.64
C ILE A 226 -8.06 -4.16 7.81
N GLU A 227 -8.08 -3.61 9.02
CA GLU A 227 -8.63 -4.27 10.21
C GLU A 227 -10.14 -4.50 10.09
N THR A 228 -10.88 -3.53 9.54
CA THR A 228 -12.31 -3.70 9.22
C THR A 228 -12.51 -4.87 8.25
N ARG A 229 -11.70 -4.94 7.18
CA ARG A 229 -11.77 -6.04 6.21
C ARG A 229 -11.42 -7.38 6.84
N LYS A 230 -10.39 -7.42 7.70
CA LYS A 230 -9.99 -8.61 8.46
C LYS A 230 -11.15 -9.11 9.34
N ARG A 231 -11.84 -8.20 10.03
CA ARG A 231 -13.01 -8.52 10.86
C ARG A 231 -14.20 -9.04 10.05
N LEU A 232 -14.53 -8.40 8.93
CA LEU A 232 -15.62 -8.86 8.06
C LEU A 232 -15.32 -10.24 7.48
N LEU A 233 -14.06 -10.48 7.11
CA LEU A 233 -13.60 -11.78 6.66
C LEU A 233 -13.62 -12.81 7.78
N SER A 234 -13.26 -12.48 9.02
CA SER A 234 -13.24 -13.45 10.12
C SER A 234 -14.63 -13.84 10.63
N THR A 235 -15.65 -12.98 10.50
CA THR A 235 -17.04 -13.28 10.93
C THR A 235 -17.89 -13.96 9.86
N GLY A 236 -17.40 -14.10 8.62
CA GLY A 236 -18.18 -14.65 7.50
C GLY A 236 -19.30 -13.71 7.02
N ALA A 237 -19.32 -12.46 7.50
CA ALA A 237 -20.30 -11.44 7.15
C ALA A 237 -20.12 -10.85 5.73
N VAL A 238 -19.18 -11.38 4.94
CA VAL A 238 -19.03 -11.03 3.52
C VAL A 238 -20.12 -11.77 2.73
N ALA A 239 -21.35 -11.30 2.87
CA ALA A 239 -22.39 -11.56 1.88
C ALA A 239 -21.89 -10.96 0.56
N PHE A 240 -21.62 -11.83 -0.41
CA PHE A 240 -21.44 -11.58 -1.84
C PHE A 240 -21.50 -10.08 -2.23
N MET A 241 -20.37 -9.38 -2.13
CA MET A 241 -20.20 -8.18 -2.95
C MET A 241 -19.80 -8.69 -4.33
N PRO A 242 -20.69 -8.63 -5.35
CA PRO A 242 -20.26 -8.93 -6.70
C PRO A 242 -19.08 -8.02 -7.01
N SER A 243 -17.98 -8.62 -7.44
CA SER A 243 -16.83 -7.91 -7.94
C SER A 243 -17.33 -6.88 -8.95
N ARG A 244 -17.28 -5.59 -8.57
CA ARG A 244 -17.43 -4.53 -9.57
C ARG A 244 -16.40 -4.85 -10.66
N PRO A 245 -16.80 -4.95 -11.94
CA PRO A 245 -15.84 -5.16 -13.01
C PRO A 245 -14.78 -4.07 -12.86
N VAL A 246 -13.54 -4.51 -12.67
CA VAL A 246 -12.40 -3.62 -12.64
C VAL A 246 -12.27 -3.09 -14.06
N THR A 247 -12.82 -1.91 -14.31
CA THR A 247 -12.39 -1.12 -15.45
C THR A 247 -10.90 -0.86 -15.21
N PRO A 248 -9.99 -1.31 -16.10
CA PRO A 248 -8.58 -0.98 -15.93
C PRO A 248 -8.46 0.53 -15.96
N ALA A 249 -8.16 1.13 -14.80
CA ALA A 249 -7.74 2.51 -14.75
C ALA A 249 -6.43 2.59 -15.54
N THR A 250 -6.47 3.33 -16.64
CA THR A 250 -5.27 3.72 -17.38
C THR A 250 -4.23 4.22 -16.38
N PRO A 251 -3.04 3.62 -16.27
CA PRO A 251 -2.01 4.15 -15.40
C PRO A 251 -1.64 5.55 -15.91
N ALA A 252 -1.93 6.57 -15.10
CA ALA A 252 -1.34 7.89 -15.29
C ALA A 252 0.16 7.74 -15.06
N THR A 253 0.93 7.73 -16.15
CA THR A 253 2.38 7.79 -16.14
C THR A 253 2.81 9.03 -15.35
N PRO A 254 3.52 8.91 -14.21
CA PRO A 254 4.15 10.08 -13.62
C PRO A 254 5.24 10.56 -14.59
N ALA A 255 5.15 11.80 -15.03
CA ALA A 255 6.20 12.47 -15.77
C ALA A 255 7.45 12.55 -14.88
N ILE A 256 8.41 11.66 -15.12
CA ILE A 256 9.75 11.77 -14.56
C ILE A 256 10.42 12.92 -15.32
N LEU A 257 10.59 14.05 -14.64
CA LEU A 257 11.49 15.11 -15.08
C LEU A 257 12.92 14.54 -15.06
N ALA A 258 13.43 14.23 -16.25
CA ALA A 258 14.83 13.92 -16.45
C ALA A 258 15.66 15.18 -16.18
N THR A 259 16.30 15.25 -15.02
CA THR A 259 17.34 16.24 -14.75
C THR A 259 18.54 15.91 -15.63
N SER A 260 18.84 16.76 -16.59
CA SER A 260 20.03 16.68 -17.43
C SER A 260 21.29 16.80 -16.57
N VAL A 261 22.09 15.72 -16.54
CA VAL A 261 23.47 15.76 -16.05
C VAL A 261 24.31 16.51 -17.07
N VAL A 262 24.69 17.74 -16.75
CA VAL A 262 25.72 18.47 -17.50
C VAL A 262 27.08 17.91 -17.08
N ARG A 263 27.68 17.08 -17.95
CA ARG A 263 29.13 16.80 -17.91
C ARG A 263 29.84 18.08 -18.33
N ARG A 264 30.70 18.62 -17.46
CA ARG A 264 31.76 19.56 -17.88
C ARG A 264 32.99 18.73 -18.22
N ASP A 265 33.26 18.62 -19.52
CA ASP A 265 34.57 18.24 -20.01
C ASP A 265 35.46 19.49 -20.14
N ALA A 266 36.66 19.36 -19.57
CA ALA A 266 37.95 19.95 -19.91
C ALA A 266 38.07 21.39 -20.49
N ALA A 267 38.86 22.21 -19.80
CA ALA A 267 39.80 23.12 -20.45
C ALA A 267 41.06 23.30 -19.58
N ALA A 268 42.09 22.52 -19.90
CA ALA A 268 43.46 22.78 -19.48
C ALA A 268 44.03 23.90 -20.37
N GLY A 269 44.06 25.13 -19.86
CA GLY A 269 44.78 26.24 -20.46
C GLY A 269 46.22 26.27 -19.95
N LYS A 270 47.16 25.84 -20.79
CA LYS A 270 48.58 26.19 -20.66
C LYS A 270 48.73 27.68 -20.96
N THR A 271 49.34 28.44 -20.06
CA THR A 271 49.89 29.76 -20.40
C THR A 271 51.41 29.63 -20.40
N GLN A 272 51.99 29.78 -21.59
CA GLN A 272 53.37 30.17 -21.79
C GLN A 272 53.42 31.68 -22.02
N VAL A 273 54.58 32.24 -21.67
CA VAL A 273 55.06 33.65 -21.75
C VAL A 273 54.73 34.49 -20.53
#